data_AF-A0A0Q6E516-F1
#
_entry.id   AF-A0A0Q6E516-F1
#
_cell.length_a   1.000
_cell.length_b   1.000
_cell.length_c   1.000
_cell.angle_alpha   90.00
_cell.angle_beta   90.00
_cell.angle_gamma   90.00
#
_symmetry.space_group_name_H-M   'P 1'
#
loop_
_entity.id
_entity.type
_entity.pdbx_description
1 polymer ?
#
loop_
_entity_poly.entity_id
_entity_poly.type
_entity_poly.pdbx_seq_one_letter_code
_entity_poly.pdbx_strand_id
1 'polypeptide(L)'
;MEKLTLAANRCWFKSGDPAFRAYSLAPELSSFSGKPRFLLVPRGRPEAKPLLVVEGRDGSREVATYGPVMNTGLAGRVSSDIARWSAGSAGCDA
;
A
#
# COMPACT_ATOMS: atom_id res chain seq x y z
N MET A 1 5.36 0.28 -9.80
CA MET A 1 4.15 0.06 -8.98
C MET A 1 3.76 -1.40 -8.82
N GLU A 2 3.69 -2.22 -9.88
CA GLU A 2 3.33 -3.65 -9.78
C GLU A 2 4.10 -4.39 -8.66
N LYS A 3 5.43 -4.22 -8.60
CA LYS A 3 6.27 -4.81 -7.56
C LYS A 3 5.89 -4.39 -6.14
N LEU A 4 5.51 -3.12 -5.93
CA LEU A 4 5.07 -2.64 -4.61
C LEU A 4 3.73 -3.27 -4.23
N THR A 5 2.78 -3.36 -5.16
CA THR A 5 1.48 -3.99 -4.91
C THR A 5 1.65 -5.47 -4.55
N LEU A 6 2.54 -6.19 -5.24
CA LEU A 6 2.87 -7.58 -4.93
C LEU A 6 3.53 -7.73 -3.55
N ALA A 7 4.47 -6.84 -3.22
CA ALA A 7 5.14 -6.83 -1.92
C ALA A 7 4.15 -6.53 -0.79
N ALA A 8 3.28 -5.52 -0.94
CA ALA A 8 2.20 -5.23 0.01
C ALA A 8 1.26 -6.44 0.20
N ASN A 9 0.80 -7.05 -0.90
CA ASN A 9 -0.06 -8.24 -0.82
C ASN A 9 0.62 -9.38 -0.05
N ARG A 10 1.89 -9.64 -0.37
CA ARG A 10 2.68 -10.69 0.26
C ARG A 10 2.92 -10.41 1.75
N CYS A 11 3.41 -9.23 2.08
CA CYS A 11 3.98 -8.93 3.38
C CYS A 11 2.99 -8.37 4.40
N TRP A 12 1.90 -7.76 3.97
CA TRP A 12 0.86 -7.28 4.88
C TRP A 12 -0.28 -8.30 5.03
N PHE A 13 -0.59 -9.08 4.00
CA PHE A 13 -1.76 -9.95 4.02
C PHE A 13 -1.43 -11.44 3.98
N LYS A 14 -0.65 -11.91 2.99
CA LYS A 14 -0.34 -13.35 2.89
C LYS A 14 0.55 -13.86 4.02
N SER A 15 1.41 -13.01 4.58
CA SER A 15 2.21 -13.29 5.78
C SER A 15 1.36 -13.37 7.07
N GLY A 16 0.14 -12.84 7.06
CA GLY A 16 -0.72 -12.76 8.24
C GLY A 16 -0.38 -11.65 9.23
N ASP A 17 0.30 -10.58 8.78
CA ASP A 17 0.72 -9.45 9.63
C ASP A 17 -0.46 -8.90 10.48
N PRO A 18 -0.39 -8.99 11.83
CA PRO A 18 -1.45 -8.53 12.71
C PRO A 18 -1.83 -7.07 12.51
N ALA A 19 -0.88 -6.21 12.16
CA ALA A 19 -1.10 -4.78 11.99
C ALA A 19 -2.02 -4.47 10.79
N PHE A 20 -2.14 -5.39 9.83
CA PHE A 20 -2.90 -5.19 8.61
C PHE A 20 -4.20 -6.01 8.52
N ARG A 21 -4.54 -6.79 9.56
CA ARG A 21 -5.73 -7.66 9.59
C ARG A 21 -7.06 -6.93 9.39
N ALA A 22 -7.13 -5.67 9.81
CA ALA A 22 -8.33 -4.84 9.66
C ALA A 22 -8.55 -4.33 8.22
N TYR A 23 -7.60 -4.55 7.33
CA TYR A 23 -7.60 -3.99 5.99
C TYR A 23 -7.66 -5.07 4.90
N SER A 24 -7.81 -4.61 3.66
CA SER A 24 -7.62 -5.40 2.45
C SER A 24 -6.99 -4.54 1.37
N LEU A 25 -6.27 -5.19 0.46
CA LEU A 25 -5.73 -4.53 -0.70
C LEU A 25 -6.82 -4.45 -1.77
N ALA A 26 -7.14 -3.24 -2.20
CA ALA A 26 -7.94 -3.01 -3.39
C ALA A 26 -6.95 -2.64 -4.53
N PRO A 27 -6.78 -3.52 -5.54
CA PRO A 27 -6.12 -3.13 -6.79
C PRO A 27 -6.95 -2.03 -7.45
N GLU A 28 -6.33 -1.16 -8.26
CA GLU A 28 -7.00 -0.03 -8.90
C GLU A 28 -8.37 -0.40 -9.47
N LEU A 29 -9.43 0.00 -8.75
CA LEU A 29 -10.79 -0.44 -9.02
C LEU A 29 -11.44 0.26 -10.23
N SER A 30 -10.79 1.25 -10.85
CA SER A 30 -11.22 1.99 -12.08
C SER A 30 -10.43 3.30 -12.25
N SER A 31 -9.10 3.24 -12.35
CA SER A 31 -8.31 4.48 -12.44
C SER A 31 -8.25 5.00 -13.88
N PHE A 32 -9.09 6.00 -14.17
CA PHE A 32 -8.99 6.86 -15.36
C PHE A 32 -7.87 7.92 -15.25
N SER A 33 -7.07 7.88 -14.17
CA SER A 33 -6.12 8.94 -13.82
C SER A 33 -4.74 8.84 -14.49
N GLY A 34 -4.44 7.71 -15.14
CA GLY A 34 -3.14 7.45 -15.77
C GLY A 34 -1.97 7.18 -14.79
N LYS A 35 -2.19 7.32 -13.47
CA LYS A 35 -1.17 7.09 -12.44
C LYS A 35 -1.38 5.74 -11.76
N PRO A 36 -0.40 4.83 -11.79
CA PRO A 36 -0.53 3.55 -11.13
C PRO A 36 -0.55 3.72 -9.60
N ARG A 37 -1.55 3.16 -8.93
CA ARG A 37 -1.66 3.17 -7.46
C ARG A 37 -2.17 1.84 -6.91
N PHE A 38 -2.06 1.62 -5.60
CA PHE A 38 -2.85 0.62 -4.89
C PHE A 38 -3.43 1.21 -3.61
N LEU A 39 -4.48 0.58 -3.11
CA LEU A 39 -5.29 1.11 -2.02
C LEU A 39 -5.34 0.10 -0.86
N LEU A 40 -5.29 0.60 0.37
CA LEU A 40 -5.81 -0.11 1.54
C LEU A 40 -7.22 0.37 1.81
N VAL A 41 -8.12 -0.58 1.93
CA VAL A 41 -9.52 -0.38 2.31
C VAL A 41 -9.84 -1.18 3.57
N PRO A 42 -10.96 -0.93 4.25
CA PRO A 42 -11.47 -1.85 5.27
C PRO A 42 -11.58 -3.28 4.74
N ARG A 43 -11.28 -4.25 5.58
CA ARG A 43 -11.36 -5.67 5.21
C ARG A 43 -12.76 -6.04 4.72
N GLY A 44 -12.82 -6.72 3.58
CA GLY A 44 -14.07 -7.17 2.97
C GLY A 44 -14.92 -6.07 2.34
N ARG A 45 -14.40 -4.84 2.19
CA ARG A 45 -15.11 -3.72 1.54
C ARG A 45 -14.22 -3.02 0.50
N PRO A 46 -13.92 -3.68 -0.64
CA PRO A 46 -13.04 -3.14 -1.69
C PRO A 46 -13.52 -1.81 -2.29
N GLU A 47 -14.82 -1.56 -2.31
CA GLU A 47 -15.47 -0.33 -2.79
C GLU A 47 -15.52 0.82 -1.76
N ALA A 48 -15.12 0.57 -0.52
CA ALA A 48 -15.13 1.59 0.52
C ALA A 48 -14.04 2.65 0.30
N LYS A 49 -14.20 3.80 0.96
CA LYS A 49 -13.22 4.89 0.92
C LYS A 49 -11.82 4.37 1.30
N PRO A 50 -10.78 4.64 0.49
CA PRO A 50 -9.42 4.25 0.82
C PRO A 50 -8.92 4.87 2.12
N LEU A 51 -8.25 4.04 2.92
CA LEU A 51 -7.59 4.42 4.18
C LEU A 51 -6.08 4.64 3.99
N LEU A 52 -5.50 4.01 2.97
CA LEU A 52 -4.18 4.34 2.44
C LEU A 52 -4.26 4.38 0.92
N VAL A 53 -3.57 5.34 0.34
CA VAL A 53 -3.25 5.38 -1.09
C VAL A 53 -1.74 5.41 -1.24
N VAL A 54 -1.24 4.54 -2.10
CA VAL A 54 0.16 4.51 -2.51
C VAL A 54 0.21 4.66 -4.02
N GLU A 55 0.71 5.79 -4.51
CA GLU A 55 0.72 6.11 -5.94
C GLU A 55 2.12 6.49 -6.44
N GLY A 56 2.43 6.14 -7.68
CA GLY A 56 3.65 6.62 -8.34
C GLY A 56 3.52 8.09 -8.77
N ARG A 57 4.62 8.86 -8.67
CA ARG A 57 4.70 10.20 -9.28
C ARG A 57 5.07 10.11 -10.76
N ASP A 58 4.57 11.05 -11.58
CA ASP A 58 4.87 11.07 -13.01
C ASP A 58 6.36 11.34 -13.23
N GLY A 59 6.95 10.61 -14.19
CA GLY A 59 8.34 10.82 -14.58
C GLY A 59 9.40 10.44 -13.52
N SER A 60 8.99 9.82 -12.40
CA SER A 60 9.90 9.44 -11.31
C SER A 60 9.64 8.01 -10.81
N ARG A 61 10.65 7.44 -10.14
CA ARG A 61 10.50 6.20 -9.35
C ARG A 61 9.94 6.46 -7.95
N GLU A 62 9.73 7.73 -7.60
CA GLU A 62 9.14 8.13 -6.33
C GLU A 62 7.69 7.68 -6.19
N VAL A 63 7.34 7.40 -4.94
CA VAL A 63 6.01 6.96 -4.53
C VAL A 63 5.51 7.93 -3.47
N ALA A 64 4.29 8.41 -3.64
CA ALA A 64 3.58 9.18 -2.63
C ALA A 64 2.69 8.24 -1.81
N THR A 65 2.57 8.53 -0.52
CA THR A 65 1.73 7.75 0.41
C THR A 65 0.92 8.70 1.27
N TYR A 66 -0.39 8.49 1.32
CA TYR A 66 -1.31 9.37 2.05
C TYR A 66 -2.59 8.64 2.47
N GLY A 67 -3.33 9.23 3.40
CA GLY A 67 -4.60 8.73 3.89
C GLY A 67 -4.64 8.60 5.42
N PRO A 68 -5.81 8.27 5.99
CA PRO A 68 -6.01 8.12 7.43
C PRO A 68 -4.97 7.24 8.14
N VAL A 69 -4.50 6.15 7.51
CA VAL A 69 -3.49 5.26 8.10
C VAL A 69 -2.19 6.00 8.44
N MET A 70 -1.81 7.02 7.67
CA MET A 70 -0.60 7.82 7.90
C MET A 70 -0.69 8.72 9.13
N ASN A 71 -1.87 8.86 9.74
CA ASN A 71 -2.08 9.59 10.98
C ASN A 71 -2.26 8.67 12.21
N THR A 72 -1.87 7.40 12.08
CA THR A 72 -1.97 6.39 13.13
C THR A 72 -0.59 5.87 13.52
N GLY A 73 -0.50 5.05 14.57
CA GLY A 73 0.74 4.35 14.91
C GLY A 73 1.27 3.42 13.81
N LEU A 74 0.47 3.10 12.79
CA LEU A 74 0.89 2.28 11.65
C LEU A 74 1.73 3.05 10.61
N ALA A 75 1.75 4.39 10.68
CA ALA A 75 2.38 5.25 9.69
C ALA A 75 3.87 4.93 9.47
N GLY A 76 4.64 4.78 10.57
CA GLY A 76 6.07 4.48 10.49
C GLY A 76 6.36 3.14 9.81
N ARG A 77 5.53 2.12 10.08
CA ARG A 77 5.67 0.80 9.46
C ARG A 77 5.37 0.85 7.97
N VAL A 78 4.28 1.52 7.59
CA VAL A 78 3.92 1.72 6.18
C VAL A 78 5.06 2.44 5.43
N SER A 79 5.55 3.56 5.95
CA SER A 79 6.64 4.30 5.31
C SER A 79 7.91 3.45 5.15
N SER A 80 8.27 2.67 6.16
CA SER A 80 9.47 1.82 6.15
C SER A 80 9.34 0.69 5.12
N ASP A 81 8.19 0.02 5.07
CA ASP A 81 7.91 -1.03 4.10
C ASP A 81 7.92 -0.50 2.66
N ILE A 82 7.26 0.64 2.41
CA ILE A 82 7.23 1.26 1.08
C ILE A 82 8.62 1.71 0.64
N ALA A 83 9.42 2.30 1.54
CA ALA A 83 10.79 2.71 1.25
C ALA A 83 11.66 1.50 0.90
N ARG A 84 11.57 0.43 1.68
CA ARG A 84 12.30 -0.83 1.45
C ARG A 84 11.96 -1.46 0.10
N TRP A 85 10.67 -1.51 -0.25
CA TRP A 85 10.23 -2.09 -1.52
C TRP A 85 10.55 -1.20 -2.72
N SER A 86 10.50 0.12 -2.54
CA SER A 86 10.95 1.09 -3.55
C SER A 86 12.45 0.96 -3.84
N ALA A 87 13.24 0.62 -2.82
CA ALA A 87 14.67 0.32 -2.94
C ALA A 87 14.97 -1.06 -3.56
N GLY A 88 13.95 -1.89 -3.82
CA GLY A 88 14.08 -3.16 -4.53
C GLY A 88 14.14 -4.41 -3.64
N SER A 89 14.13 -4.26 -2.32
CA SER A 89 13.97 -5.41 -1.41
C SER A 89 12.53 -5.93 -1.45
N ALA A 90 12.32 -7.24 -1.45
CA ALA A 90 11.00 -7.85 -1.40
C ALA A 90 10.68 -8.48 -0.03
N GLY A 91 11.49 -8.17 0.99
CA GLY A 91 11.37 -8.71 2.34
C GLY A 91 10.18 -8.14 3.11
N CYS A 92 9.64 -8.95 4.03
CA CYS A 92 8.52 -8.60 4.90
C CYS A 92 8.98 -8.12 6.28
N ASP A 93 10.28 -7.86 6.43
CA ASP A 93 10.91 -7.48 7.69
C ASP A 93 10.33 -6.16 8.19
N ALA A 94 9.87 -6.16 9.43
CA ALA A 94 9.21 -5.06 10.11
C ALA A 94 10.19 -3.96 10.54
#